data_AF-A0A645EY10-F1
#
_entry.id   AF-A0A645EY10-F1
#
_cell.length_a   1.000
_cell.length_b   1.000
_cell.length_c   1.000
_cell.angle_alpha   90.00
_cell.angle_beta   90.00
_cell.angle_gamma   90.00
#
_symmetry.space_group_name_H-M   'P 1'
#
loop_
_entity.id
_entity.type
_entity.pdbx_description
1 polymer ?
#
loop_
_entity_poly.entity_id
_entity_poly.type
_entity_poly.pdbx_seq_one_letter_code
_entity_poly.pdbx_strand_id
1 'polypeptide(L)' 'MSVYELWKKGDFAGAKKAQDSIRAIRNCFRLGNPNSIVKMAANLLGYPVGPCRKPFWSEDPAVAEEIARVLKEHYAGTE' A
#
# COMPACT_ATOMS: atom_id res chain seq x y z
N MET A 1 -6.83 13.82 0.55
CA MET A 1 -6.99 12.40 0.10
C MET A 1 -8.17 12.34 -0.85
N SER A 2 -7.98 11.91 -2.10
CA SER A 2 -8.99 11.99 -3.17
C SER A 2 -10.31 11.30 -2.83
N VAL A 3 -10.28 10.15 -2.15
CA VAL A 3 -11.48 9.41 -1.70
C VAL A 3 -12.40 10.29 -0.85
N TYR A 4 -11.86 10.95 0.17
CA TYR A 4 -12.63 11.79 1.09
C TYR A 4 -13.22 13.02 0.39
N GLU A 5 -12.44 13.69 -0.44
CA GLU A 5 -12.89 14.89 -1.15
C GLU A 5 -14.01 14.59 -2.16
N LEU A 6 -13.91 13.48 -2.90
CA LEU A 6 -14.94 13.04 -3.85
C LEU A 6 -16.23 12.64 -3.13
N TRP A 7 -16.11 11.88 -2.05
CA TRP A 7 -17.26 11.48 -1.25
C TRP A 7 -17.97 12.69 -0.63
N LYS A 8 -17.21 13.66 -0.09
CA LYS A 8 -17.76 14.90 0.50
C LYS A 8 -18.50 15.75 -0.53
N LYS A 9 -18.09 15.71 -1.80
CA LYS A 9 -18.76 16.40 -2.91
C LYS A 9 -19.99 15.64 -3.46
N GLY A 10 -20.30 14.46 -2.93
CA GLY A 10 -21.38 13.59 -3.42
C GLY A 10 -21.01 12.76 -4.65
N ASP A 11 -19.74 12.81 -5.11
CA ASP A 11 -19.27 11.96 -6.21
C ASP A 11 -18.84 10.58 -5.68
N PHE A 12 -19.84 9.74 -5.43
CA PHE A 12 -19.61 8.38 -4.92
C PHE A 12 -18.94 7.47 -5.94
N ALA A 13 -19.18 7.68 -7.24
CA ALA A 13 -18.55 6.89 -8.30
C ALA A 13 -17.05 7.18 -8.38
N GLY A 14 -16.67 8.46 -8.35
CA GLY A 14 -15.28 8.90 -8.26
C GLY A 14 -14.62 8.42 -6.98
N ALA A 15 -15.30 8.55 -5.82
CA ALA A 15 -14.78 8.07 -4.54
C ALA A 15 -14.53 6.56 -4.55
N LYS A 16 -15.45 5.78 -5.13
CA LYS A 16 -15.30 4.33 -5.31
C LYS A 16 -14.12 3.99 -6.23
N LYS A 17 -13.96 4.70 -7.36
CA LYS A 17 -12.82 4.52 -8.26
C LYS A 17 -11.49 4.79 -7.55
N ALA A 18 -11.42 5.88 -6.79
CA ALA A 18 -10.24 6.21 -5.98
C ALA A 18 -9.97 5.13 -4.91
N GLN A 19 -11.00 4.65 -4.23
CA GLN A 19 -10.89 3.58 -3.23
C GLN A 19 -10.41 2.25 -3.87
N ASP A 20 -10.90 1.93 -5.07
CA ASP A 20 -10.52 0.73 -5.79
C ASP A 20 -9.06 0.79 -6.28
N SER A 21 -8.52 1.98 -6.56
CA SER A 21 -7.10 2.14 -6.95
C SER A 21 -6.09 1.74 -5.85
N ILE A 22 -6.45 1.87 -4.57
CA ILE A 22 -5.59 1.46 -3.44
C ILE A 22 -5.85 0.02 -2.99
N ARG A 23 -6.74 -0.71 -3.68
CA ARG A 23 -7.13 -2.07 -3.28
C ARG A 23 -5.95 -3.03 -3.35
N ALA A 24 -5.10 -2.92 -4.37
CA ALA A 24 -4.00 -3.84 -4.59
C ALA A 24 -3.02 -3.86 -3.41
N ILE A 25 -2.54 -2.68 -2.97
CA ILE A 25 -1.65 -2.60 -1.80
C ILE A 25 -2.36 -3.02 -0.50
N ARG A 26 -3.66 -2.72 -0.34
CA ARG A 26 -4.44 -3.14 0.84
C ARG A 26 -4.58 -4.65 0.92
N ASN A 27 -4.66 -5.35 -0.22
CA ASN A 27 -4.71 -6.81 -0.24
C ASN A 27 -3.42 -7.43 0.33
N CYS A 28 -2.27 -6.74 0.28
CA CYS A 28 -1.03 -7.18 0.91
C CYS A 28 -1.10 -7.18 2.45
N PHE A 29 -2.08 -6.50 3.07
CA PHE A 29 -2.23 -6.51 4.54
C PHE A 29 -2.58 -7.89 5.10
N ARG A 30 -3.00 -8.83 4.26
CA ARG A 30 -3.15 -10.25 4.66
C ARG A 30 -1.80 -10.94 4.95
N LEU A 31 -0.69 -10.37 4.48
CA LEU A 31 0.65 -10.96 4.58
C LEU A 31 1.34 -10.64 5.92
N GLY A 32 0.74 -9.80 6.77
CA GLY A 32 1.32 -9.45 8.06
C GLY A 32 0.69 -8.22 8.70
N ASN A 33 1.35 -7.66 9.71
CA ASN A 33 0.86 -6.43 10.34
C ASN A 33 0.83 -5.27 9.33
N PRO A 34 -0.29 -4.51 9.21
CA PRO A 34 -0.41 -3.43 8.22
C PRO A 34 0.72 -2.40 8.30
N ASN A 35 1.22 -2.07 9.50
CA ASN A 35 2.33 -1.13 9.65
C ASN A 35 3.61 -1.68 9.01
N SER A 36 3.89 -2.98 9.21
CA SER A 36 5.06 -3.63 8.62
C SER A 36 4.97 -3.66 7.10
N ILE A 37 3.80 -3.97 6.55
CA ILE A 37 3.55 -3.96 5.10
C ILE A 37 3.74 -2.57 4.52
N VAL A 38 3.15 -1.54 5.14
CA VAL A 38 3.26 -0.15 4.65
C VAL A 38 4.70 0.36 4.74
N LYS A 39 5.42 0.09 5.84
CA LYS A 39 6.84 0.48 5.94
C LYS A 39 7.71 -0.25 4.92
N MET A 40 7.46 -1.53 4.68
CA MET A 40 8.19 -2.30 3.67
C MET A 40 7.94 -1.75 2.26
N ALA A 41 6.67 -1.48 1.90
CA ALA A 41 6.31 -0.85 0.64
C ALA A 41 6.96 0.53 0.47
N ALA A 42 6.95 1.37 1.50
CA ALA A 42 7.60 2.69 1.46
C ALA A 42 9.11 2.60 1.23
N ASN A 43 9.81 1.67 1.91
CA ASN A 43 11.23 1.43 1.68
C ASN A 43 11.50 0.90 0.25
N LEU A 44 10.66 0.01 -0.29
CA LEU A 44 10.77 -0.49 -1.67
C LEU A 44 10.57 0.61 -2.73
N LEU A 45 9.75 1.61 -2.42
CA LEU A 45 9.57 2.82 -3.24
C LEU A 45 10.71 3.85 -3.08
N GLY A 46 11.72 3.55 -2.26
CA GLY A 46 12.89 4.42 -2.05
C GLY A 46 12.77 5.42 -0.89
N TYR A 47 11.69 5.38 -0.10
CA TYR A 47 11.54 6.23 1.08
C TYR A 47 12.20 5.59 2.32
N PRO A 48 13.23 6.19 2.93
CA PRO A 48 14.02 5.57 4.00
C PRO A 48 13.33 5.66 5.36
N VAL A 49 12.19 4.98 5.53
CA VAL A 49 11.42 4.98 6.79
C VAL A 49 11.88 3.89 7.77
N GLY A 50 12.78 3.02 7.32
CA GLY A 50 13.35 1.92 8.10
C GLY A 50 12.34 0.79 8.40
N PRO A 51 12.78 -0.27 9.09
CA PRO A 51 11.95 -1.41 9.41
C PRO A 51 10.88 -1.10 10.47
N CYS A 52 9.84 -1.93 10.55
CA CYS A 52 8.94 -1.94 11.70
C CYS A 52 9.67 -2.45 12.96
N ARG A 53 9.30 -1.95 14.14
CA ARG A 53 9.91 -2.40 15.41
C ARG A 53 9.43 -3.81 15.78
N LYS A 54 10.33 -4.62 16.34
CA LYS A 54 10.00 -5.92 16.92
C LYS A 54 8.96 -5.75 18.06
N PRO A 55 8.04 -6.71 18.26
CA PRO A 55 7.96 -8.04 17.64
C PRO A 55 7.15 -8.10 16.34
N PHE A 56 6.58 -6.99 15.85
CA PHE A 56 5.67 -6.98 14.69
C PHE A 56 6.37 -7.05 13.32
N TRP A 57 7.69 -7.11 13.34
CA TRP A 57 8.56 -7.18 12.16
C TRP A 57 8.56 -8.60 11.58
N SER A 58 8.42 -8.72 10.26
CA SER A 58 8.65 -9.97 9.52
C SER A 58 9.88 -9.78 8.65
N GLU A 59 10.83 -10.72 8.73
CA GLU A 59 12.01 -10.80 7.86
C GLU A 59 11.79 -11.70 6.64
N ASP A 60 10.56 -12.18 6.43
CA ASP A 60 10.23 -13.07 5.32
C ASP A 60 10.42 -12.37 3.96
N PRO A 61 11.41 -12.79 3.15
CA PRO A 61 11.68 -12.20 1.84
C PRO A 61 10.48 -12.33 0.88
N ALA A 62 9.67 -13.39 1.02
CA ALA A 62 8.52 -13.62 0.15
C ALA A 62 7.47 -12.51 0.29
N VAL A 63 7.34 -11.91 1.47
CA VAL A 63 6.45 -10.76 1.70
C VAL A 63 6.96 -9.53 0.96
N ALA A 64 8.27 -9.28 1.00
CA ALA A 64 8.88 -8.16 0.28
C ALA A 64 8.75 -8.31 -1.23
N GLU A 65 8.95 -9.52 -1.75
CA GLU A 65 8.81 -9.83 -3.18
C GLU A 65 7.37 -9.64 -3.66
N GLU A 66 6.37 -10.13 -2.92
CA GLU A 66 4.96 -9.96 -3.28
C GLU A 66 4.53 -8.48 -3.23
N ILE A 67 4.99 -7.71 -2.24
CA ILE A 67 4.74 -6.27 -2.19
C ILE A 67 5.40 -5.58 -3.39
N ALA A 68 6.66 -5.89 -3.71
CA ALA A 68 7.37 -5.31 -4.85
C ALA A 68 6.65 -5.62 -6.18
N ARG A 69 6.16 -6.86 -6.34
CA ARG A 69 5.35 -7.27 -7.49
C ARG A 69 4.07 -6.45 -7.60
N VAL A 70 3.30 -6.33 -6.51
CA VAL A 70 2.05 -5.54 -6.47
C VAL A 70 2.32 -4.07 -6.76
N LEU A 71 3.39 -3.49 -6.20
CA LEU A 71 3.81 -2.12 -6.49
C LEU A 71 4.11 -1.93 -7.97
N LYS A 72 4.83 -2.87 -8.57
CA LYS A 72 5.17 -2.82 -9.99
C LYS A 72 3.95 -2.98 -10.90
N GLU A 73 3.06 -3.93 -10.62
CA GLU A 73 1.92 -4.23 -11.49
C GLU A 73 0.81 -3.17 -11.44
N HIS A 74 0.61 -2.54 -10.28
CA HIS A 74 -0.54 -1.65 -10.06
C HIS A 74 -0.17 -0.17 -9.89
N TYR A 75 1.11 0.14 -9.65
CA TYR A 75 1.57 1.50 -9.32
C TYR A 75 2.83 1.93 -10.09
N ALA A 76 3.45 1.08 -10.92
CA ALA A 76 4.51 1.53 -11.83
C ALA A 76 3.91 2.39 -12.95
N GLY A 77 4.10 3.71 -12.86
CA GLY A 77 3.56 4.68 -13.81
C GLY A 77 3.00 5.95 -13.19
N THR A 78 3.05 6.12 -11.86
CA THR A 78 2.89 7.44 -11.25
C THR A 78 4.23 8.18 -11.29
N GLU A 79 4.53 8.75 -12.45
CA GLU A 79 5.44 9.90 -12.58
C GLU A 79 4.70 11.19 -12.23
#